data_AF-A0A2G9XXP8-F1
#
_entry.id   AF-A0A2G9XXP8-F1
#
_cell.length_a   1.000
_cell.length_b   1.000
_cell.length_c   1.000
_cell.angle_alpha   90.00
_cell.angle_beta   90.00
_cell.angle_gamma   90.00
#
_symmetry.space_group_name_H-M   'P 1'
#
loop_
_entity.id
_entity.type
_entity.pdbx_description
1 polymer ?
#
loop_
_entity_poly.entity_id
_entity_poly.type
_entity_poly.pdbx_seq_one_letter_code
_entity_poly.pdbx_strand_id
1 'polypeptide(L)'
;DINLLKLFAAQKTLHNFWLSDLIPLSDFTVGLLSKVPTLAEFIEEIPLSFHLSLVSKDNRGDTVIEQTAFIDTLTYSKFINASSYNASTVEKLLGSFKTLPKIASLDAINKVLSSKDKADLMKFARLFTQETSTDNFVNLLYPETSRYLLKEVAMIKPEIIENEAIDSVARTLRYFIGERKYHYADDIRNAREDSKDFEETIVKMLREGRLRLEQEKHIHLPNEDEIKELFQLANEDFYEVKTALVILALSFPTKKEKEVQNA
;
A
#
# COMPACT_ATOMS: atom_id res chain seq x y z
N ASP A 1 1.22 25.55 22.20
CA ASP A 1 1.00 24.36 23.04
C ASP A 1 0.31 23.16 22.41
N ILE A 2 -0.23 23.24 21.18
CA ILE A 2 -0.85 22.06 20.51
C ILE A 2 0.17 20.94 20.24
N ASN A 3 1.40 21.30 19.90
CA ASN A 3 2.49 20.36 19.60
C ASN A 3 2.92 19.53 20.82
N LEU A 4 2.91 20.13 22.01
CA LEU A 4 3.21 19.45 23.27
C LEU A 4 2.10 18.45 23.64
N LEU A 5 0.84 18.82 23.40
CA LEU A 5 -0.32 17.94 23.60
C LEU A 5 -0.28 16.73 22.65
N LYS A 6 0.06 16.91 21.36
CA LYS A 6 0.27 15.81 20.41
C LYS A 6 1.35 14.84 20.89
N LEU A 7 2.47 15.38 21.40
CA LEU A 7 3.57 14.56 21.94
C LEU A 7 3.15 13.76 23.18
N PHE A 8 2.44 14.37 24.13
CA PHE A 8 1.92 13.67 25.30
C PHE A 8 0.87 12.60 24.94
N ALA A 9 0.04 12.86 23.92
CA ALA A 9 -0.87 11.86 23.41
C ALA A 9 -0.13 10.65 22.81
N ALA A 10 0.93 10.90 22.02
CA ALA A 10 1.79 9.84 21.49
C ALA A 10 2.48 9.04 22.60
N GLN A 11 2.93 9.68 23.68
CA GLN A 11 3.52 9.01 24.84
C GLN A 11 2.58 7.97 25.45
N LYS A 12 1.28 8.26 25.54
CA LYS A 12 0.29 7.31 26.05
C LYS A 12 0.17 6.07 25.15
N THR A 13 0.26 6.25 23.83
CA THR A 13 0.28 5.16 22.85
C THR A 13 1.53 4.28 23.01
N LEU A 14 2.66 4.86 23.40
CA LEU A 14 3.91 4.14 23.63
C LEU A 14 3.89 3.25 24.89
N HIS A 15 2.97 3.45 25.82
CA HIS A 15 2.91 2.67 27.05
C HIS A 15 2.63 1.17 26.83
N ASN A 16 1.92 0.82 25.74
CA ASN A 16 1.64 -0.57 25.35
C ASN A 16 2.40 -0.97 24.07
N PHE A 17 3.47 -0.24 23.76
CA PHE A 17 4.24 -0.48 22.55
C PHE A 17 5.20 -1.65 22.76
N TRP A 18 4.98 -2.70 21.98
CA TRP A 18 5.87 -3.85 21.93
C TRP A 18 6.49 -3.97 20.54
N LEU A 19 7.82 -4.05 20.52
CA LEU A 19 8.62 -4.55 19.41
C LEU A 19 9.27 -5.85 19.87
N SER A 20 9.41 -6.80 18.95
CA SER A 20 10.08 -8.06 19.25
C SER A 20 11.55 -7.81 19.60
N ASP A 21 12.05 -8.50 20.62
CA ASP A 21 13.47 -8.49 21.03
C ASP A 21 14.42 -8.97 19.92
N LEU A 22 13.88 -9.57 18.85
CA LEU A 22 14.62 -10.01 17.66
C LEU A 22 14.92 -8.85 16.70
N ILE A 23 14.28 -7.70 16.86
CA ILE A 23 14.42 -6.56 15.95
C ILE A 23 15.69 -5.78 16.30
N PRO A 24 16.63 -5.61 15.36
CA PRO A 24 17.83 -4.80 15.57
C PRO A 24 17.49 -3.34 15.92
N LEU A 25 18.34 -2.69 16.72
CA LEU A 25 18.19 -1.26 17.07
C LEU A 25 18.09 -0.37 15.82
N SER A 26 18.76 -0.74 14.73
CA SER A 26 18.72 -0.02 13.46
C SER A 26 17.30 0.09 12.89
N ASP A 27 16.46 -0.92 13.08
CA ASP A 27 15.12 -1.00 12.50
C ASP A 27 14.05 -0.42 13.44
N PHE A 28 14.46 -0.03 14.66
CA PHE A 28 13.56 0.52 15.67
C PHE A 28 12.83 1.77 15.19
N THR A 29 13.51 2.71 14.55
CA THR A 29 12.90 3.98 14.11
C THR A 29 11.78 3.75 13.12
N VAL A 30 12.02 2.94 12.07
CA VAL A 30 10.99 2.66 11.06
C VAL A 30 9.80 1.94 11.69
N GLY A 31 10.06 1.02 12.63
CA GLY A 31 8.99 0.28 13.31
C GLY A 31 8.19 1.10 14.33
N LEU A 32 8.85 2.02 15.04
CA LEU A 32 8.21 2.96 15.96
C LEU A 32 7.26 3.89 15.20
N LEU A 33 7.76 4.52 14.13
CA LEU A 33 6.98 5.46 13.35
C LEU A 33 5.83 4.78 12.59
N SER A 34 6.00 3.53 12.14
CA SER A 34 4.91 2.79 11.49
C SER A 34 3.76 2.46 12.44
N LYS A 35 4.07 2.09 13.69
CA LYS A 35 3.05 1.75 14.71
C LYS A 35 2.42 2.99 15.36
N VAL A 36 3.11 4.13 15.32
CA VAL A 36 2.59 5.40 15.80
C VAL A 36 2.73 6.46 14.70
N PRO A 37 1.91 6.39 13.62
CA PRO A 37 2.01 7.34 12.50
C PRO A 37 1.86 8.81 12.90
N THR A 38 1.11 9.10 13.97
CA THR A 38 0.99 10.46 14.52
C THR A 38 2.32 11.04 15.01
N LEU A 39 3.27 10.19 15.40
CA LEU A 39 4.63 10.62 15.72
C LEU A 39 5.42 10.99 14.46
N ALA A 40 5.18 10.28 13.35
CA ALA A 40 5.77 10.61 12.06
C ALA A 40 5.24 11.96 11.54
N GLU A 41 3.94 12.24 11.64
CA GLU A 41 3.33 13.54 11.32
C GLU A 41 3.99 14.67 12.13
N PHE A 42 4.16 14.46 13.43
CA PHE A 42 4.78 15.43 14.32
C PHE A 42 6.24 15.75 13.95
N ILE A 43 7.02 14.72 13.62
CA ILE A 43 8.44 14.85 13.21
C ILE A 43 8.59 15.63 11.90
N GLU A 44 7.60 15.57 11.01
CA GLU A 44 7.64 16.33 9.76
C GLU A 44 7.41 17.83 10.01
N GLU A 45 6.54 18.17 10.97
CA GLU A 45 6.30 19.54 11.42
C GLU A 45 7.50 20.12 12.20
N ILE A 46 8.15 19.28 13.01
CA ILE A 46 9.32 19.65 13.83
C ILE A 46 10.42 18.61 13.61
N PRO A 47 11.48 18.93 12.84
CA PRO A 47 12.57 18.00 12.58
C PRO A 47 13.24 17.59 13.89
N LEU A 48 13.05 16.33 14.29
CA LEU A 48 13.65 15.74 15.47
C LEU A 48 14.68 14.68 15.06
N SER A 49 15.68 14.49 15.91
CA SER A 49 16.58 13.34 15.82
C SER A 49 16.34 12.43 17.01
N PHE A 50 16.39 11.13 16.77
CA PHE A 50 16.30 10.15 17.85
C PHE A 50 17.69 9.79 18.33
N HIS A 51 17.86 9.82 19.65
CA HIS A 51 18.95 9.14 20.33
C HIS A 51 18.39 7.84 20.90
N LEU A 52 18.85 6.71 20.35
CA LEU A 52 18.41 5.38 20.75
C LEU A 52 19.53 4.71 21.53
N SER A 53 19.18 3.99 22.58
CA SER A 53 20.12 3.18 23.36
C SER A 53 19.47 1.84 23.67
N LEU A 54 20.13 0.76 23.25
CA LEU A 54 19.79 -0.58 23.66
C LEU A 54 20.50 -0.85 24.99
N VAL A 55 19.73 -1.22 26.00
CA VAL A 55 20.24 -1.50 27.34
C VAL A 55 19.90 -2.93 27.74
N SER A 56 20.82 -3.58 28.43
CA SER A 56 20.63 -4.91 29.02
C SER A 56 21.11 -4.95 30.46
N LYS A 57 20.93 -6.11 31.10
CA LYS A 57 21.46 -6.39 32.43
C LYS A 57 22.66 -7.30 32.33
N ASP A 58 23.75 -6.93 32.98
CA ASP A 58 24.89 -7.83 33.12
C ASP A 58 24.59 -8.96 34.13
N ASN A 59 25.55 -9.87 34.32
CA ASN A 59 25.43 -10.98 35.27
C ASN A 59 25.29 -10.55 36.74
N ARG A 60 25.50 -9.25 37.05
CA ARG A 60 25.35 -8.66 38.39
C ARG A 60 24.05 -7.87 38.54
N GLY A 61 23.29 -7.71 37.48
CA GLY A 61 22.05 -6.93 37.44
C GLY A 61 22.26 -5.44 37.16
N ASP A 62 23.49 -5.02 36.83
CA ASP A 62 23.81 -3.64 36.46
C ASP A 62 23.35 -3.37 35.02
N THR A 63 22.85 -2.15 34.78
CA THR A 63 22.42 -1.75 33.44
C THR A 63 23.62 -1.43 32.57
N VAL A 64 23.76 -2.12 31.44
CA VAL A 64 24.82 -1.89 30.46
C VAL A 64 24.19 -1.38 29.17
N ILE A 65 24.81 -0.38 28.56
CA ILE A 65 24.44 0.10 27.22
C ILE A 65 25.13 -0.81 26.20
N GLU A 66 24.36 -1.57 25.45
CA GLU A 66 24.87 -2.48 24.43
C GLU A 66 25.12 -1.78 23.10
N GLN A 67 24.21 -0.88 22.72
CA GLN A 67 24.26 -0.17 21.45
C GLN A 67 23.69 1.24 21.61
N THR A 68 24.21 2.17 20.81
CA THR A 68 23.63 3.52 20.68
C THR A 68 23.51 3.88 19.21
N ALA A 69 22.49 4.67 18.87
CA ALA A 69 22.31 5.19 17.53
C ALA A 69 21.75 6.61 17.59
N PHE A 70 22.26 7.48 16.72
CA PHE A 70 21.65 8.78 16.43
C PHE A 70 21.02 8.71 15.04
N ILE A 71 19.72 8.91 14.95
CA ILE A 71 18.97 8.74 13.71
C ILE A 71 18.28 10.05 13.34
N ASP A 72 18.55 10.54 12.12
CA ASP A 72 17.74 11.57 11.49
C ASP A 72 16.40 10.96 11.10
N THR A 73 15.33 11.42 11.75
CA THR A 73 14.01 10.83 11.60
C THR A 73 13.21 11.40 10.43
N LEU A 74 13.67 12.48 9.79
CA LEU A 74 12.91 13.16 8.76
C LEU A 74 12.63 12.27 7.54
N THR A 75 13.63 11.50 7.10
CA THR A 75 13.46 10.59 5.94
C THR A 75 12.47 9.46 6.25
N TYR A 76 12.52 8.92 7.47
CA TYR A 76 11.60 7.88 7.92
C TYR A 76 10.17 8.41 8.07
N SER A 77 10.01 9.59 8.67
CA SER A 77 8.72 10.27 8.82
C SER A 77 8.07 10.51 7.45
N LYS A 78 8.80 11.09 6.49
CA LYS A 78 8.31 11.29 5.11
C LYS A 78 7.86 9.99 4.46
N PHE A 79 8.63 8.92 4.62
CA PHE A 79 8.26 7.61 4.08
C PHE A 79 6.95 7.09 4.70
N ILE A 80 6.81 7.14 6.02
CA ILE A 80 5.61 6.67 6.71
C ILE A 80 4.38 7.52 6.36
N ASN A 81 4.53 8.85 6.29
CA ASN A 81 3.42 9.76 6.00
C ASN A 81 2.96 9.72 4.54
N ALA A 82 3.86 9.39 3.61
CA ALA A 82 3.57 9.32 2.18
C ALA A 82 2.35 8.45 1.87
N SER A 83 2.16 7.32 2.58
CA SER A 83 0.98 6.48 2.43
C SER A 83 0.71 5.63 3.67
N SER A 84 -0.58 5.43 3.99
CA SER A 84 -1.00 4.48 5.04
C SER A 84 -0.46 3.07 4.75
N TYR A 85 -0.24 2.77 3.46
CA TYR A 85 0.30 1.51 3.02
C TYR A 85 1.74 1.30 3.50
N ASN A 86 2.56 2.36 3.55
CA ASN A 86 3.96 2.26 3.98
C ASN A 86 4.02 1.88 5.47
N ALA A 87 3.20 2.53 6.29
CA ALA A 87 3.03 2.17 7.70
C ALA A 87 2.57 0.72 7.86
N SER A 88 1.49 0.31 7.16
CA SER A 88 0.96 -1.06 7.24
C SER A 88 1.95 -2.11 6.73
N THR A 89 2.77 -1.78 5.73
CA THR A 89 3.81 -2.65 5.20
C THR A 89 4.86 -2.94 6.25
N VAL A 90 5.40 -1.90 6.89
CA VAL A 90 6.38 -2.06 7.97
C VAL A 90 5.73 -2.81 9.13
N GLU A 91 4.50 -2.47 9.52
CA GLU A 91 3.79 -3.17 10.59
C GLU A 91 3.61 -4.67 10.32
N LYS A 92 3.27 -5.05 9.08
CA LYS A 92 3.20 -6.45 8.65
C LYS A 92 4.55 -7.15 8.80
N LEU A 93 5.65 -6.46 8.49
CA LEU A 93 7.00 -7.00 8.64
C LEU A 93 7.46 -7.09 10.10
N LEU A 94 7.02 -6.18 10.97
CA LEU A 94 7.27 -6.27 12.42
C LEU A 94 6.61 -7.51 13.05
N GLY A 95 5.61 -8.08 12.39
CA GLY A 95 4.91 -9.25 12.88
C GLY A 95 4.05 -8.96 14.11
N SER A 96 3.82 -9.99 14.92
CA SER A 96 2.94 -9.95 16.08
C SER A 96 3.43 -10.94 17.12
N PHE A 97 2.78 -11.01 18.29
CA PHE A 97 3.07 -12.05 19.29
C PHE A 97 2.95 -13.49 18.73
N LYS A 98 2.21 -13.69 17.63
CA LYS A 98 2.02 -14.99 16.99
C LYS A 98 2.92 -15.22 15.76
N THR A 99 3.50 -14.16 15.21
CA THR A 99 4.23 -14.20 13.93
C THR A 99 5.55 -13.49 14.07
N LEU A 100 6.63 -14.22 13.83
CA LEU A 100 7.99 -13.67 13.90
C LEU A 100 8.17 -12.48 12.93
N PRO A 101 8.95 -11.47 13.34
CA PRO A 101 9.30 -10.36 12.46
C PRO A 101 10.11 -10.84 11.25
N LYS A 102 9.92 -10.14 10.14
CA LYS A 102 10.59 -10.37 8.84
C LYS A 102 11.84 -9.49 8.75
N ILE A 103 12.86 -9.88 9.52
CA ILE A 103 14.07 -9.06 9.76
C ILE A 103 14.81 -8.71 8.46
N ALA A 104 14.88 -9.63 7.49
CA ALA A 104 15.61 -9.36 6.25
C ALA A 104 14.96 -8.24 5.42
N SER A 105 13.63 -8.23 5.31
CA SER A 105 12.92 -7.13 4.67
C SER A 105 12.99 -5.83 5.47
N LEU A 106 12.93 -5.88 6.80
CA LEU A 106 13.06 -4.70 7.67
C LEU A 106 14.43 -4.03 7.52
N ASP A 107 15.51 -4.81 7.56
CA ASP A 107 16.87 -4.31 7.33
C ASP A 107 17.02 -3.72 5.93
N ALA A 108 16.44 -4.36 4.91
CA ALA A 108 16.51 -3.87 3.53
C ALA A 108 15.78 -2.52 3.36
N ILE A 109 14.56 -2.37 3.89
CA ILE A 109 13.86 -1.08 3.79
C ILE A 109 14.56 0.00 4.62
N ASN A 110 15.10 -0.35 5.79
CA ASN A 110 15.85 0.58 6.62
C ASN A 110 17.11 1.10 5.91
N LYS A 111 17.82 0.21 5.20
CA LYS A 111 18.94 0.60 4.34
C LYS A 111 18.51 1.54 3.22
N VAL A 112 17.41 1.26 2.52
CA VAL A 112 16.86 2.20 1.51
C VAL A 112 16.60 3.59 2.11
N LEU A 113 16.04 3.66 3.31
CA LEU A 113 15.72 4.93 3.97
C LEU A 113 16.97 5.68 4.46
N SER A 114 17.99 4.97 4.93
CA SER A 114 19.22 5.56 5.47
C SER A 114 20.28 5.86 4.40
N SER A 115 20.48 4.98 3.42
CA SER A 115 21.53 5.09 2.39
C SER A 115 21.04 5.68 1.06
N LYS A 116 19.74 5.64 0.79
CA LYS A 116 19.11 5.95 -0.51
C LYS A 116 19.66 5.13 -1.69
N ASP A 117 20.26 3.97 -1.44
CA ASP A 117 20.77 3.09 -2.49
C ASP A 117 19.62 2.38 -3.22
N LYS A 118 19.63 2.46 -4.55
CA LYS A 118 18.65 1.78 -5.42
C LYS A 118 18.81 0.26 -5.41
N ALA A 119 20.01 -0.26 -5.13
CA ALA A 119 20.24 -1.71 -5.03
C ALA A 119 19.45 -2.33 -3.86
N ASP A 120 19.38 -1.62 -2.74
CA ASP A 120 18.62 -2.04 -1.57
C ASP A 120 17.10 -2.05 -1.81
N LEU A 121 16.61 -1.21 -2.73
CA LEU A 121 15.19 -1.17 -3.10
C LEU A 121 14.75 -2.44 -3.83
N MET A 122 15.56 -2.92 -4.78
CA MET A 122 15.29 -4.18 -5.47
C MET A 122 15.41 -5.38 -4.52
N LYS A 123 16.39 -5.33 -3.61
CA LYS A 123 16.56 -6.35 -2.57
C LYS A 123 15.34 -6.39 -1.64
N PHE A 124 14.85 -5.24 -1.19
CA PHE A 124 13.65 -5.12 -0.37
C PHE A 124 12.44 -5.73 -1.07
N ALA A 125 12.15 -5.34 -2.32
CA ALA A 125 11.00 -5.85 -3.06
C ALA A 125 11.01 -7.39 -3.14
N ARG A 126 12.16 -7.99 -3.47
CA ARG A 126 12.31 -9.44 -3.53
C ARG A 126 12.08 -10.13 -2.18
N LEU A 127 12.71 -9.63 -1.12
CA LEU A 127 12.57 -10.20 0.23
C LEU A 127 11.14 -10.04 0.74
N PHE A 128 10.53 -8.89 0.50
CA PHE A 128 9.16 -8.60 0.90
C PHE A 128 8.19 -9.60 0.28
N THR A 129 8.28 -9.84 -1.03
CA THR A 129 7.42 -10.83 -1.69
C THR A 129 7.68 -12.23 -1.14
N GLN A 130 8.93 -12.65 -0.97
CA GLN A 130 9.25 -13.98 -0.44
C GLN A 130 8.74 -14.20 1.00
N GLU A 131 8.83 -13.18 1.84
CA GLU A 131 8.51 -13.28 3.26
C GLU A 131 7.03 -13.05 3.58
N THR A 132 6.30 -12.36 2.68
CA THR A 132 4.91 -11.96 2.92
C THR A 132 3.89 -12.55 1.95
N SER A 133 4.33 -13.12 0.83
CA SER A 133 3.45 -13.87 -0.07
C SER A 133 3.04 -15.16 0.63
N THR A 134 1.74 -15.38 0.72
CA THR A 134 1.18 -16.66 1.11
C THR A 134 0.28 -17.14 -0.03
N ASP A 135 0.02 -18.43 -0.09
CA ASP A 135 -0.90 -19.03 -1.08
C ASP A 135 -2.35 -18.50 -0.96
N ASN A 136 -2.62 -17.62 0.02
CA ASN A 136 -3.94 -17.11 0.38
C ASN A 136 -4.18 -15.63 0.05
N PHE A 137 -3.18 -14.88 -0.44
CA PHE A 137 -3.33 -13.45 -0.75
C PHE A 137 -3.41 -13.15 -2.25
N VAL A 138 -4.30 -12.21 -2.60
CA VAL A 138 -4.27 -11.51 -3.89
C VAL A 138 -3.19 -10.44 -3.79
N ASN A 139 -2.01 -10.70 -4.34
CA ASN A 139 -0.94 -9.70 -4.40
C ASN A 139 -1.32 -8.62 -5.43
N LEU A 140 -2.08 -7.61 -5.00
CA LEU A 140 -2.30 -6.41 -5.80
C LEU A 140 -0.97 -5.66 -6.00
N LEU A 141 -0.87 -4.95 -7.11
CA LEU A 141 0.24 -4.08 -7.44
C LEU A 141 0.15 -2.79 -6.61
N TYR A 142 1.31 -2.21 -6.29
CA TYR A 142 1.34 -0.86 -5.74
C TYR A 142 0.88 0.14 -6.81
N PRO A 143 0.18 1.23 -6.44
CA PRO A 143 -0.27 2.24 -7.39
C PRO A 143 0.84 2.78 -8.29
N GLU A 144 2.00 3.06 -7.72
CA GLU A 144 3.17 3.53 -8.48
C GLU A 144 3.73 2.46 -9.42
N THR A 145 3.65 1.18 -9.03
CA THR A 145 4.04 0.08 -9.91
C THR A 145 3.05 -0.05 -11.06
N SER A 146 1.75 0.02 -10.81
CA SER A 146 0.74 0.00 -11.87
C SER A 146 0.91 1.16 -12.84
N ARG A 147 1.11 2.38 -12.33
CA ARG A 147 1.38 3.58 -13.15
C ARG A 147 2.65 3.43 -13.98
N TYR A 148 3.73 2.93 -13.38
CA TYR A 148 4.97 2.65 -14.09
C TYR A 148 4.77 1.62 -15.21
N LEU A 149 4.08 0.51 -14.94
CA LEU A 149 3.79 -0.51 -15.95
C LEU A 149 2.96 0.06 -17.10
N LEU A 150 1.94 0.87 -16.81
CA LEU A 150 1.09 1.47 -17.83
C LEU A 150 1.85 2.49 -18.69
N LYS A 151 2.63 3.35 -18.05
CA LYS A 151 3.32 4.45 -18.73
C LYS A 151 4.60 4.00 -19.45
N GLU A 152 5.49 3.30 -18.75
CA GLU A 152 6.84 3.03 -19.23
C GLU A 152 6.96 1.68 -19.95
N VAL A 153 6.09 0.71 -19.64
CA VAL A 153 6.13 -0.63 -20.26
C VAL A 153 5.06 -0.78 -21.35
N ALA A 154 3.81 -0.46 -21.03
CA ALA A 154 2.72 -0.53 -22.00
C ALA A 154 2.63 0.70 -22.92
N MET A 155 3.38 1.77 -22.60
CA MET A 155 3.40 3.02 -23.37
C MET A 155 2.02 3.65 -23.58
N ILE A 156 1.12 3.49 -22.60
CA ILE A 156 -0.25 4.00 -22.66
C ILE A 156 -0.25 5.51 -22.39
N LYS A 157 -1.06 6.25 -23.14
CA LYS A 157 -1.19 7.70 -23.03
C LYS A 157 -1.70 8.10 -21.63
N PRO A 158 -1.15 9.15 -20.99
CA PRO A 158 -1.57 9.60 -19.66
C PRO A 158 -3.07 9.88 -19.55
N GLU A 159 -3.70 10.36 -20.62
CA GLU A 159 -5.13 10.68 -20.68
C GLU A 159 -6.01 9.45 -20.43
N ILE A 160 -5.54 8.24 -20.78
CA ILE A 160 -6.22 6.97 -20.51
C ILE A 160 -5.90 6.49 -19.08
N ILE A 161 -4.64 6.63 -18.63
CA ILE A 161 -4.20 6.20 -17.30
C ILE A 161 -4.90 6.99 -16.19
N GLU A 162 -5.10 8.30 -16.41
CA GLU A 162 -5.66 9.24 -15.44
C GLU A 162 -7.16 9.47 -15.63
N ASN A 163 -7.80 8.76 -16.56
CA ASN A 163 -9.21 8.92 -16.84
C ASN A 163 -10.10 8.46 -15.66
N GLU A 164 -10.99 9.34 -15.20
CA GLU A 164 -11.84 9.06 -14.04
C GLU A 164 -12.84 7.92 -14.29
N ALA A 165 -13.37 7.80 -15.51
CA ALA A 165 -14.30 6.72 -15.85
C ALA A 165 -13.61 5.34 -15.85
N ILE A 166 -12.38 5.25 -16.39
CA ILE A 166 -11.58 4.02 -16.34
C ILE A 166 -11.28 3.64 -14.89
N ASP A 167 -10.84 4.59 -14.05
CA ASP A 167 -10.59 4.33 -12.64
C ASP A 167 -11.87 3.91 -11.89
N SER A 168 -12.99 4.57 -12.17
CA SER A 168 -14.30 4.26 -11.59
C SER A 168 -14.70 2.79 -11.86
N VAL A 169 -14.58 2.33 -13.11
CA VAL A 169 -14.87 0.93 -13.45
C VAL A 169 -13.80 -0.03 -12.89
N ALA A 170 -12.53 0.39 -12.86
CA ALA A 170 -11.45 -0.39 -12.27
C ALA A 170 -11.68 -0.65 -10.77
N ARG A 171 -12.25 0.30 -10.03
CA ARG A 171 -12.63 0.12 -8.61
C ARG A 171 -13.69 -0.97 -8.44
N THR A 172 -14.70 -1.01 -9.31
CA THR A 172 -15.71 -2.08 -9.30
C THR A 172 -15.07 -3.43 -9.62
N LEU A 173 -14.20 -3.49 -10.63
CA LEU A 173 -13.49 -4.72 -10.99
C LEU A 173 -12.57 -5.21 -9.86
N ARG A 174 -11.87 -4.29 -9.19
CA ARG A 174 -11.01 -4.56 -8.03
C ARG A 174 -11.78 -5.22 -6.88
N TYR A 175 -13.02 -4.78 -6.62
CA TYR A 175 -13.88 -5.43 -5.63
C TYR A 175 -14.08 -6.92 -5.96
N PHE A 176 -14.39 -7.25 -7.20
CA PHE A 176 -14.57 -8.65 -7.63
C PHE A 176 -13.28 -9.47 -7.60
N ILE A 177 -12.14 -8.85 -7.91
CA ILE A 177 -10.82 -9.46 -7.74
C ILE A 177 -10.57 -9.81 -6.27
N GLY A 178 -10.89 -8.90 -5.34
CA GLY A 178 -10.83 -9.15 -3.90
C GLY A 178 -11.72 -10.31 -3.45
N GLU A 179 -12.89 -10.47 -4.07
CA GLU A 179 -13.82 -11.58 -3.88
C GLU A 179 -13.41 -12.87 -4.65
N ARG A 180 -12.21 -12.90 -5.24
CA ARG A 180 -11.65 -14.02 -6.02
C ARG A 180 -12.46 -14.38 -7.28
N LYS A 181 -13.24 -13.44 -7.81
CA LYS A 181 -13.99 -13.58 -9.07
C LYS A 181 -13.16 -13.08 -10.25
N TYR A 182 -12.05 -13.77 -10.53
CA TYR A 182 -11.08 -13.36 -11.56
C TYR A 182 -11.58 -13.48 -13.00
N HIS A 183 -12.62 -14.27 -13.24
CA HIS A 183 -13.19 -14.44 -14.59
C HIS A 183 -13.53 -13.10 -15.26
N TYR A 184 -14.06 -12.11 -14.53
CA TYR A 184 -14.31 -10.78 -15.10
C TYR A 184 -13.03 -10.12 -15.63
N ALA A 185 -11.93 -10.20 -14.88
CA ALA A 185 -10.65 -9.63 -15.31
C ALA A 185 -10.02 -10.43 -16.47
N ASP A 186 -10.13 -11.77 -16.44
CA ASP A 186 -9.64 -12.63 -17.51
C ASP A 186 -10.44 -12.45 -18.80
N ASP A 187 -11.77 -12.37 -18.72
CA ASP A 187 -12.67 -12.15 -19.85
C ASP A 187 -12.41 -10.77 -20.48
N ILE A 188 -12.26 -9.72 -19.67
CA ILE A 188 -11.84 -8.40 -20.15
C ILE A 188 -10.48 -8.49 -20.83
N ARG A 189 -9.47 -9.11 -20.22
CA ARG A 189 -8.13 -9.23 -20.84
C ARG A 189 -8.18 -9.94 -22.20
N ASN A 190 -8.98 -10.99 -22.30
CA ASN A 190 -9.07 -11.84 -23.48
C ASN A 190 -10.04 -11.30 -24.56
N ALA A 191 -10.85 -10.28 -24.24
CA ALA A 191 -11.77 -9.66 -25.19
C ALA A 191 -11.04 -9.10 -26.42
N ARG A 192 -11.70 -9.19 -27.57
CA ARG A 192 -11.21 -8.69 -28.85
C ARG A 192 -11.97 -7.44 -29.25
N GLU A 193 -11.33 -6.57 -30.01
CA GLU A 193 -11.89 -5.30 -30.46
C GLU A 193 -13.15 -5.49 -31.32
N ASP A 194 -13.17 -6.56 -32.12
CA ASP A 194 -14.28 -6.92 -32.99
C ASP A 194 -15.38 -7.73 -32.27
N SER A 195 -15.23 -8.03 -30.98
CA SER A 195 -16.20 -8.79 -30.19
C SER A 195 -16.92 -7.92 -29.16
N LYS A 196 -18.16 -8.31 -28.83
CA LYS A 196 -18.93 -7.66 -27.75
C LYS A 196 -18.53 -8.15 -26.36
N ASP A 197 -17.50 -9.00 -26.26
CA ASP A 197 -17.13 -9.67 -25.01
C ASP A 197 -16.70 -8.66 -23.94
N PHE A 198 -16.02 -7.58 -24.34
CA PHE A 198 -15.62 -6.51 -23.42
C PHE A 198 -16.85 -5.87 -22.77
N GLU A 199 -17.76 -5.36 -23.60
CA GLU A 199 -18.97 -4.64 -23.16
C GLU A 199 -19.89 -5.57 -22.36
N GLU A 200 -20.12 -6.79 -22.84
CA GLU A 200 -20.94 -7.77 -22.15
C GLU A 200 -20.37 -8.14 -20.78
N THR A 201 -19.05 -8.27 -20.67
CA THR A 201 -18.39 -8.59 -19.40
C THR A 201 -18.55 -7.45 -18.40
N ILE A 202 -18.36 -6.19 -18.84
CA ILE A 202 -18.59 -5.01 -18.02
C ILE A 202 -20.05 -4.94 -17.56
N VAL A 203 -21.01 -5.13 -18.47
CA VAL A 203 -22.45 -5.11 -18.13
C VAL A 203 -22.81 -6.23 -17.14
N LYS A 204 -22.30 -7.46 -17.35
CA LYS A 204 -22.51 -8.59 -16.43
C LYS A 204 -21.94 -8.27 -15.04
N MET A 205 -20.72 -7.74 -14.98
CA MET A 205 -20.05 -7.31 -13.76
C MET A 205 -20.85 -6.24 -13.02
N LEU A 206 -21.32 -5.19 -13.71
CA LEU A 206 -22.11 -4.11 -13.11
C LEU A 206 -23.47 -4.59 -12.61
N ARG A 207 -24.12 -5.51 -13.33
CA ARG A 207 -25.37 -6.13 -12.88
C ARG A 207 -25.16 -6.92 -11.60
N GLU A 208 -24.09 -7.71 -11.51
CA GLU A 208 -23.76 -8.39 -10.26
C GLU A 208 -23.42 -7.37 -9.16
N GLY A 209 -22.70 -6.30 -9.48
CA GLY A 209 -22.36 -5.25 -8.53
C GLY A 209 -23.58 -4.58 -7.91
N ARG A 210 -24.63 -4.30 -8.70
CA ARG A 210 -25.92 -3.80 -8.18
C ARG A 210 -26.56 -4.77 -7.19
N LEU A 211 -26.54 -6.07 -7.48
CA LEU A 211 -27.05 -7.09 -6.54
C LEU A 211 -26.26 -7.12 -5.23
N ARG A 212 -24.94 -6.87 -5.25
CA ARG A 212 -24.12 -6.78 -4.03
C ARG A 212 -24.46 -5.55 -3.20
N LEU A 213 -24.75 -4.43 -3.85
CA LEU A 213 -25.17 -3.20 -3.18
C LEU A 213 -26.52 -3.39 -2.47
N GLU A 214 -27.48 -4.07 -3.12
CA GLU A 214 -28.75 -4.47 -2.52
C GLU A 214 -28.59 -5.41 -1.31
N GLN A 215 -27.48 -6.15 -1.25
CA GLN A 215 -27.09 -7.01 -0.12
C GLN A 215 -26.28 -6.26 0.96
N GLU A 216 -26.32 -4.93 0.97
CA GLU A 216 -25.61 -4.06 1.93
C GLU A 216 -24.08 -4.26 1.92
N LYS A 217 -23.51 -4.74 0.81
CA LYS A 217 -22.05 -4.78 0.65
C LYS A 217 -21.53 -3.43 0.14
N HIS A 218 -20.41 -2.97 0.71
CA HIS A 218 -19.70 -1.80 0.23
C HIS A 218 -19.02 -2.09 -1.11
N ILE A 219 -19.66 -1.70 -2.20
CA ILE A 219 -19.12 -1.77 -3.56
C ILE A 219 -19.34 -0.42 -4.26
N HIS A 220 -18.31 0.05 -4.94
CA HIS A 220 -18.41 1.20 -5.83
C HIS A 220 -19.09 0.78 -7.14
N LEU A 221 -20.00 1.61 -7.65
CA LEU A 221 -20.60 1.44 -8.97
C LEU A 221 -20.40 2.72 -9.79
N PRO A 222 -19.86 2.62 -11.02
CA PRO A 222 -19.77 3.77 -11.90
C PRO A 222 -21.16 4.28 -12.28
N ASN A 223 -21.25 5.59 -12.50
CA ASN A 223 -22.45 6.22 -13.02
C ASN A 223 -22.60 5.99 -14.54
N GLU A 224 -23.75 6.36 -15.11
CA GLU A 224 -24.01 6.11 -16.54
C GLU A 224 -23.07 6.87 -17.48
N ASP A 225 -22.61 8.05 -17.08
CA ASP A 225 -21.74 8.88 -17.92
C ASP A 225 -20.31 8.32 -17.94
N GLU A 226 -19.82 7.83 -16.80
CA GLU A 226 -18.55 7.09 -16.70
C GLU A 226 -18.60 5.81 -17.55
N ILE A 227 -19.71 5.06 -17.55
CA ILE A 227 -19.83 3.86 -18.38
C ILE A 227 -19.79 4.23 -19.88
N LYS A 228 -20.48 5.30 -20.29
CA LYS A 228 -20.48 5.78 -21.68
C LYS A 228 -19.09 6.23 -22.10
N GLU A 229 -18.40 6.99 -21.25
CA GLU A 229 -17.05 7.47 -21.50
C GLU A 229 -16.06 6.30 -21.66
N LEU A 230 -16.13 5.28 -20.79
CA LEU A 230 -15.32 4.06 -20.93
C LEU A 230 -15.50 3.42 -22.30
N PHE A 231 -16.75 3.25 -22.75
CA PHE A 231 -17.03 2.63 -24.05
C PHE A 231 -16.64 3.52 -25.23
N GLN A 232 -16.76 4.84 -25.10
CA GLN A 232 -16.26 5.77 -26.11
C GLN A 232 -14.75 5.65 -26.26
N LEU A 233 -14.00 5.66 -25.15
CA LEU A 233 -12.54 5.48 -25.17
C LEU A 233 -12.16 4.10 -25.73
N ALA A 234 -12.89 3.05 -25.35
CA ALA A 234 -12.62 1.70 -25.85
C ALA A 234 -12.86 1.56 -27.36
N ASN A 235 -13.74 2.38 -27.96
CA ASN A 235 -13.91 2.42 -29.42
C ASN A 235 -12.76 3.13 -30.15
N GLU A 236 -12.04 4.02 -29.46
CA GLU A 236 -10.94 4.79 -30.05
C GLU A 236 -9.58 4.10 -29.84
N ASP A 237 -9.30 3.65 -28.61
CA ASP A 237 -8.01 3.08 -28.18
C ASP A 237 -8.27 1.77 -27.39
N PHE A 238 -8.91 0.77 -28.03
CA PHE A 238 -9.42 -0.46 -27.39
C PHE A 238 -8.39 -1.19 -26.52
N TYR A 239 -7.21 -1.47 -27.08
CA TYR A 239 -6.19 -2.28 -26.42
C TYR A 239 -5.57 -1.52 -25.24
N GLU A 240 -5.34 -0.21 -25.36
CA GLU A 240 -4.86 0.63 -24.28
C GLU A 240 -5.87 0.68 -23.13
N VAL A 241 -7.15 0.95 -23.42
CA VAL A 241 -8.21 1.06 -22.42
C VAL A 241 -8.41 -0.26 -21.68
N LYS A 242 -8.48 -1.37 -22.42
CA LYS A 242 -8.59 -2.73 -21.86
C LYS A 242 -7.43 -3.05 -20.93
N THR A 243 -6.21 -2.71 -21.34
CA THR A 243 -5.00 -2.96 -20.55
C THR A 243 -4.94 -2.08 -19.31
N ALA A 244 -5.25 -0.79 -19.45
CA ALA A 244 -5.33 0.17 -18.36
C ALA A 244 -6.33 -0.27 -17.29
N LEU A 245 -7.54 -0.63 -17.71
CA LEU A 245 -8.61 -1.06 -16.81
C LEU A 245 -8.19 -2.26 -15.94
N VAL A 246 -7.61 -3.29 -16.54
CA VAL A 246 -7.21 -4.51 -15.81
C VAL A 246 -6.05 -4.23 -14.85
N ILE A 247 -5.02 -3.50 -15.27
CA ILE A 247 -3.85 -3.20 -14.42
C ILE A 247 -4.22 -2.27 -13.26
N LEU A 248 -5.10 -1.29 -13.48
CA LEU A 248 -5.61 -0.41 -12.43
C LEU A 248 -6.50 -1.18 -11.44
N ALA A 249 -7.31 -2.13 -11.92
CA ALA A 249 -8.10 -2.99 -11.05
C ALA A 249 -7.23 -3.92 -10.18
N LEU A 250 -6.06 -4.32 -10.69
CA LEU A 250 -5.06 -5.08 -9.96
C LEU A 250 -4.18 -4.21 -9.04
N SER A 251 -4.38 -2.90 -8.97
CA SER A 251 -3.69 -2.01 -8.03
C SER A 251 -4.37 -1.95 -6.67
N PHE A 252 -3.61 -1.71 -5.59
CA PHE A 252 -4.19 -1.26 -4.32
C PHE A 252 -4.91 0.09 -4.47
N PRO A 253 -5.98 0.35 -3.68
CA PRO A 253 -6.67 1.63 -3.70
C PRO A 253 -5.78 2.76 -3.16
N THR A 254 -5.87 3.95 -3.74
CA THR A 254 -5.16 5.15 -3.25
C THR A 254 -5.80 5.70 -1.97
N LYS A 255 -5.09 6.59 -1.23
CA LYS A 255 -5.63 7.25 -0.01
C LYS A 255 -6.98 7.96 -0.30
N LYS A 256 -7.08 8.65 -1.44
CA LYS A 256 -8.29 9.35 -1.90
C LYS A 256 -9.47 8.38 -2.12
N GLU A 257 -9.19 7.15 -2.51
CA GLU A 257 -10.20 6.10 -2.72
C GLU A 257 -10.67 5.44 -1.42
N LYS A 258 -9.78 5.30 -0.43
CA LYS A 258 -10.14 4.72 0.88
C LYS A 258 -11.10 5.60 1.68
N GLU A 259 -11.02 6.92 1.52
CA GLU A 259 -11.93 7.86 2.19
C GLU A 259 -13.36 7.74 1.66
N VAL A 260 -13.54 7.41 0.37
CA VAL A 260 -14.85 7.23 -0.26
C VAL A 260 -15.45 5.84 0.04
N GLN A 261 -14.62 4.81 0.24
CA GLN A 261 -15.11 3.45 0.57
C GLN A 261 -15.56 3.28 2.02
N ASN A 262 -15.07 4.13 2.94
CA ASN A 262 -15.42 4.09 4.37
C ASN A 262 -16.48 5.13 4.76
N ALA A 263 -16.98 5.91 3.80
CA ALA A 263 -18.10 6.84 3.95
C ALA A 263 -19.42 6.16 3.58
#